data_AF-A0A101JH43-F1
#
_entry.id   AF-A0A101JH43-F1
#
_cell.length_a   1.000
_cell.length_b   1.000
_cell.length_c   1.000
_cell.angle_alpha   90.00
_cell.angle_beta   90.00
_cell.angle_gamma   90.00
#
_symmetry.space_group_name_H-M   'P 1'
#
loop_
_entity.id
_entity.type
_entity.pdbx_description
1 polymer ?
#
loop_
_entity_poly.entity_id
_entity_poly.type
_entity_poly.pdbx_seq_one_letter_code
_entity_poly.pdbx_strand_id
1 'polypeptide(L)'
;MHHANHYYGHSHVLARYCGLDPAEVHEIRGYLQHGWNIGDGMAPDHEFVPGIPLFVWSETTRRRAWSLGRRPVHVIGAPWAYLLAMEPAAPAEPREGTIYYPFHGWEGQRIVGDHGRLIDEIRATETGPVTVCLYWQEYRSPRLRRQYERAGFRVVCHGYRGGWYKDLEPGFLDRQLAEQRRHVRVASNRLCSAVFYGILAGCEPAVYGDPMRLDGERSAFGGQSRIERQWAELHGPRVDPVLAGTVATAELGADRLLSPAELRHLFHWSPARTSEGMNR
;
A
#
# COMPACT_ATOMS: atom_id res chain seq x y z
N MET A 1 -11.83 17.06 7.78
CA MET A 1 -11.00 15.85 7.60
C MET A 1 -11.52 14.94 6.50
N HIS A 2 -10.63 14.42 5.64
CA HIS A 2 -11.00 13.38 4.69
C HIS A 2 -10.71 11.98 5.26
N HIS A 3 -11.74 11.12 5.34
CA HIS A 3 -11.64 9.85 6.07
C HIS A 3 -10.66 8.84 5.45
N ALA A 4 -10.41 8.94 4.14
CA ALA A 4 -9.43 8.08 3.45
C ALA A 4 -7.97 8.32 3.90
N ASN A 5 -7.70 9.42 4.59
CA ASN A 5 -6.36 9.68 5.14
C ASN A 5 -5.95 8.65 6.20
N HIS A 6 -6.91 7.93 6.77
CA HIS A 6 -6.67 6.87 7.74
C HIS A 6 -6.63 5.47 7.14
N TYR A 7 -6.88 5.32 5.83
CA TYR A 7 -6.89 3.99 5.24
C TYR A 7 -5.55 3.29 5.49
N TYR A 8 -5.64 2.02 5.87
CA TYR A 8 -4.50 1.16 6.17
C TYR A 8 -3.62 1.70 7.31
N GLY A 9 -4.11 2.59 8.18
CA GLY A 9 -3.33 3.17 9.26
C GLY A 9 -2.32 4.24 8.81
N HIS A 10 -2.43 4.76 7.59
CA HIS A 10 -1.46 5.71 7.01
C HIS A 10 -1.20 6.94 7.89
N SER A 11 -2.24 7.62 8.36
CA SER A 11 -2.08 8.77 9.26
C SER A 11 -1.39 8.39 10.58
N HIS A 12 -1.63 7.19 11.11
CA HIS A 12 -1.06 6.74 12.37
C HIS A 12 0.45 6.52 12.24
N VAL A 13 0.89 5.95 11.10
CA VAL A 13 2.32 5.82 10.81
C VAL A 13 3.00 7.19 10.72
N LEU A 14 2.39 8.15 10.02
CA LEU A 14 2.94 9.51 9.91
C LEU A 14 2.95 10.25 11.26
N ALA A 15 1.88 10.10 12.06
CA ALA A 15 1.79 10.67 13.39
C ALA A 15 2.85 10.10 14.34
N ARG A 16 3.04 8.77 14.34
CA ARG A 16 4.08 8.08 15.11
C ARG A 16 5.48 8.57 14.72
N TYR A 17 5.76 8.72 13.42
CA TYR A 17 7.02 9.29 12.95
C TYR A 17 7.23 10.73 13.42
N CYS A 18 6.13 11.49 13.57
CA CYS A 18 6.15 12.83 14.13
C CYS A 18 6.23 12.89 15.67
N GLY A 19 6.30 11.74 16.36
CA GLY A 19 6.33 11.68 17.83
C GLY A 19 5.02 12.10 18.50
N LEU A 20 3.90 12.02 17.77
CA LEU A 20 2.57 12.30 18.32
C LEU A 20 1.99 11.06 19.00
N ASP A 21 1.02 11.25 19.89
CA ASP A 21 0.38 10.15 20.62
C ASP A 21 -0.31 9.19 19.61
N PRO A 22 0.08 7.90 19.56
CA PRO A 22 -0.52 6.93 18.65
C PRO A 22 -1.97 6.57 18.99
N ALA A 23 -2.43 6.85 20.22
CA ALA A 23 -3.82 6.63 20.64
C ALA A 23 -4.78 7.71 20.10
N GLU A 24 -4.26 8.87 19.71
CA GLU A 24 -5.06 9.97 19.16
C GLU A 24 -5.23 9.88 17.64
N VAL A 25 -6.39 10.33 17.16
CA VAL A 25 -6.66 10.46 15.74
C VAL A 25 -6.23 11.85 15.29
N HIS A 26 -5.09 11.93 14.60
CA HIS A 26 -4.52 13.19 14.12
C HIS A 26 -5.07 13.60 12.76
N GLU A 27 -5.63 14.82 12.67
CA GLU A 27 -6.24 15.31 11.43
C GLU A 27 -5.21 15.75 10.39
N ILE A 28 -5.19 15.12 9.23
CA ILE A 28 -4.50 15.61 8.04
C ILE A 28 -5.44 16.55 7.28
N ARG A 29 -5.08 17.84 7.23
CA ARG A 29 -5.81 18.87 6.46
C ARG A 29 -5.46 18.82 4.97
N GLY A 30 -5.99 17.82 4.28
CA GLY A 30 -5.82 17.61 2.84
C GLY A 30 -6.23 16.22 2.42
N TYR A 31 -5.82 15.82 1.21
CA TYR A 31 -6.05 14.47 0.70
C TYR A 31 -4.72 13.72 0.61
N LEU A 32 -4.62 12.61 1.35
CA LEU A 32 -3.44 11.75 1.35
C LEU A 32 -3.61 10.61 0.34
N GLN A 33 -2.60 10.44 -0.54
CA GLN A 33 -2.49 9.26 -1.37
C GLN A 33 -2.40 8.01 -0.47
N HIS A 34 -3.26 7.03 -0.72
CA HIS A 34 -3.37 5.82 0.10
C HIS A 34 -3.11 4.51 -0.68
N GLY A 35 -2.83 4.61 -1.98
CA GLY A 35 -2.47 3.47 -2.81
C GLY A 35 -1.62 3.91 -4.01
N TRP A 36 -0.83 2.99 -4.55
CA TRP A 36 -0.15 3.19 -5.81
C TRP A 36 -1.16 3.12 -6.96
N ASN A 37 -1.07 4.08 -7.88
CA ASN A 37 -1.78 4.03 -9.15
C ASN A 37 -0.96 4.75 -10.24
N ILE A 38 -1.29 4.46 -11.50
CA ILE A 38 -0.63 5.06 -12.68
C ILE A 38 -1.00 6.52 -12.95
N GLY A 39 -1.98 7.04 -12.22
CA GLY A 39 -2.51 8.39 -12.37
C GLY A 39 -1.85 9.36 -11.40
N ASP A 40 -2.69 10.16 -10.76
CA ASP A 40 -2.31 11.27 -9.88
C ASP A 40 -2.16 10.90 -8.41
N GLY A 41 -2.20 9.60 -8.08
CA GLY A 41 -2.15 9.12 -6.70
C GLY A 41 -3.48 9.19 -5.97
N MET A 42 -4.56 9.60 -6.63
CA MET A 42 -5.89 9.64 -6.02
C MET A 42 -6.86 8.66 -6.67
N ALA A 43 -7.94 8.33 -5.97
CA ALA A 43 -9.01 7.51 -6.53
C ALA A 43 -9.73 8.28 -7.68
N PRO A 44 -10.06 7.61 -8.79
CA PRO A 44 -10.59 8.26 -10.00
C PRO A 44 -11.99 8.85 -9.83
N ASP A 45 -12.78 8.35 -8.88
CA ASP A 45 -14.14 8.76 -8.54
C ASP A 45 -14.18 9.79 -7.39
N HIS A 46 -13.03 10.27 -6.95
CA HIS A 46 -12.96 11.16 -5.81
C HIS A 46 -13.32 12.60 -6.17
N GLU A 47 -14.27 13.20 -5.44
CA GLU A 47 -14.58 14.63 -5.56
C GLU A 47 -13.62 15.45 -4.67
N PHE A 48 -12.96 16.43 -5.28
CA PHE A 48 -11.99 17.28 -4.58
C PHE A 48 -12.57 18.67 -4.33
N VAL A 49 -12.37 19.18 -3.12
CA VAL A 49 -12.63 20.58 -2.81
C VAL A 49 -11.47 21.42 -3.37
N PRO A 50 -11.72 22.42 -4.24
CA PRO A 50 -10.67 23.28 -4.78
C PRO A 50 -9.83 23.97 -3.69
N GLY A 51 -8.53 24.08 -3.91
CA GLY A 51 -7.60 24.75 -2.99
C GLY A 51 -7.13 23.90 -1.81
N ILE A 52 -7.74 22.73 -1.57
CA ILE A 52 -7.27 21.79 -0.54
C ILE A 52 -6.06 21.01 -1.06
N PRO A 53 -4.96 20.91 -0.28
CA PRO A 53 -3.73 20.27 -0.73
C PRO A 53 -3.87 18.77 -0.93
N LEU A 54 -3.17 18.27 -1.95
CA LEU A 54 -2.90 16.85 -2.16
C LEU A 54 -1.51 16.49 -1.61
N PHE A 55 -1.43 15.40 -0.86
CA PHE A 55 -0.18 14.83 -0.36
C PHE A 55 0.08 13.51 -1.10
N VAL A 56 1.07 13.51 -1.98
CA VAL A 56 1.41 12.39 -2.86
C VAL A 56 2.79 11.82 -2.51
N TRP A 57 3.03 10.58 -2.91
CA TRP A 57 4.23 9.86 -2.47
C TRP A 57 5.48 10.29 -3.22
N SER A 58 5.39 10.59 -4.52
CA SER A 58 6.58 10.82 -5.34
C SER A 58 6.44 12.01 -6.29
N GLU A 59 7.59 12.49 -6.75
CA GLU A 59 7.67 13.49 -7.80
C GLU A 59 7.01 13.06 -9.10
N THR A 60 7.11 11.77 -9.42
CA THR A 60 6.44 11.20 -10.60
C THR A 60 4.93 11.34 -10.49
N THR A 61 4.36 10.99 -9.33
CA THR A 61 2.93 11.19 -9.06
C THR A 61 2.54 12.66 -9.07
N ARG A 62 3.36 13.55 -8.47
CA ARG A 62 3.11 14.99 -8.52
C ARG A 62 3.05 15.52 -9.94
N ARG A 63 3.97 15.12 -10.82
CA ARG A 63 3.95 15.53 -12.25
C ARG A 63 2.68 15.07 -12.96
N ARG A 64 2.20 13.84 -12.68
CA ARG A 64 0.94 13.31 -13.22
C ARG A 64 -0.26 14.12 -12.71
N ALA A 65 -0.36 14.33 -11.39
CA ALA A 65 -1.37 15.19 -10.79
C ALA A 65 -1.34 16.60 -11.40
N TRP A 66 -0.14 17.09 -11.68
CA TRP A 66 0.06 18.41 -12.23
C TRP A 66 -0.46 18.59 -13.65
N SER A 67 -0.27 17.58 -14.49
CA SER A 67 -0.81 17.53 -15.85
C SER A 67 -2.34 17.50 -15.91
N LEU A 68 -2.99 17.12 -14.81
CA LEU A 68 -4.45 17.13 -14.65
C LEU A 68 -4.97 18.42 -14.00
N GLY A 69 -4.13 19.45 -13.86
CA GLY A 69 -4.51 20.73 -13.27
C GLY A 69 -4.63 20.74 -11.76
N ARG A 70 -4.31 19.65 -11.06
CA ARG A 70 -4.44 19.56 -9.59
C ARG A 70 -3.41 20.43 -8.90
N ARG A 71 -3.84 21.38 -8.06
CA ARG A 71 -3.00 22.23 -7.20
C ARG A 71 -3.77 22.63 -5.94
N PRO A 72 -3.09 22.84 -4.79
CA PRO A 72 -1.67 22.58 -4.54
C PRO A 72 -1.37 21.08 -4.32
N VAL A 73 -0.14 20.64 -4.63
CA VAL A 73 0.32 19.22 -4.50
C VAL A 73 1.70 19.18 -3.88
N HIS A 74 1.85 18.42 -2.79
CA HIS A 74 3.08 18.25 -2.04
C HIS A 74 3.54 16.78 -2.08
N VAL A 75 4.84 16.57 -2.32
CA VAL A 75 5.47 15.25 -2.24
C VAL A 75 5.89 15.02 -0.79
N ILE A 76 5.51 13.88 -0.24
CA ILE A 76 5.84 13.53 1.14
C ILE A 76 6.44 12.13 1.30
N GLY A 77 6.47 11.27 0.28
CA GLY A 77 6.80 9.85 0.46
C GLY A 77 5.62 9.00 0.96
N ALA A 78 5.65 7.71 0.68
CA ALA A 78 4.62 6.78 1.16
C ALA A 78 4.74 6.58 2.67
N PRO A 79 3.63 6.51 3.43
CA PRO A 79 3.65 6.13 4.85
C PRO A 79 4.45 4.84 5.13
N TRP A 80 4.42 3.88 4.19
CA TRP A 80 5.27 2.69 4.25
C TRP A 80 6.77 2.97 4.40
N ALA A 81 7.30 3.97 3.69
CA ALA A 81 8.72 4.29 3.76
C ALA A 81 9.11 4.90 5.12
N TYR A 82 8.21 5.69 5.73
CA TYR A 82 8.37 6.15 7.12
C TYR A 82 8.34 4.99 8.12
N LEU A 83 7.44 4.02 7.91
CA LEU A 83 7.39 2.81 8.73
C LEU A 83 8.73 2.06 8.67
N LEU A 84 9.29 1.86 7.48
CA LEU A 84 10.60 1.21 7.32
C LEU A 84 11.74 1.99 7.99
N ALA A 85 11.69 3.33 7.95
CA ALA A 85 12.69 4.18 8.60
C ALA A 85 12.62 4.10 10.14
N MET A 86 11.42 3.93 10.71
CA MET A 86 11.23 3.73 12.15
C MET A 86 11.55 2.32 12.61
N GLU A 87 11.32 1.32 11.76
CA GLU A 87 11.45 -0.10 12.07
C GLU A 87 12.59 -0.71 11.24
N PRO A 88 13.88 -0.35 11.46
CA PRO A 88 14.97 -0.93 10.69
C PRO A 88 14.99 -2.46 10.84
N ALA A 89 15.46 -3.16 9.81
CA ALA A 89 15.50 -4.62 9.83
C ALA A 89 16.38 -5.10 11.00
N ALA A 90 15.79 -5.95 11.86
CA ALA A 90 16.55 -6.71 12.86
C ALA A 90 17.52 -7.69 12.15
N PRO A 91 18.51 -8.27 12.86
CA PRO A 91 19.37 -9.31 12.31
C PRO A 91 18.54 -10.41 11.62
N ALA A 92 19.03 -10.91 10.50
CA ALA A 92 18.26 -11.73 9.57
C ALA A 92 17.64 -12.96 10.24
N GLU A 93 16.36 -12.88 10.60
CA GLU A 93 15.54 -14.07 10.75
C GLU A 93 15.45 -14.77 9.39
N PRO A 94 15.47 -16.12 9.34
CA PRO A 94 15.31 -16.84 8.09
C PRO A 94 13.99 -16.45 7.42
N ARG A 95 14.08 -15.96 6.18
CA ARG A 95 12.94 -15.68 5.32
C ARG A 95 12.61 -16.95 4.54
N GLU A 96 11.33 -17.25 4.36
CA GLU A 96 10.91 -18.45 3.64
C GLU A 96 9.70 -18.18 2.75
N GLY A 97 9.70 -18.79 1.55
CA GLY A 97 8.52 -18.84 0.69
C GLY A 97 8.08 -17.50 0.13
N THR A 98 6.81 -17.47 -0.29
CA THR A 98 6.22 -16.38 -1.06
C THR A 98 4.96 -15.86 -0.40
N ILE A 99 4.87 -14.54 -0.20
CA ILE A 99 3.59 -13.89 0.09
C ILE A 99 2.96 -13.42 -1.22
N TYR A 100 1.76 -13.90 -1.49
CA TYR A 100 0.98 -13.59 -2.68
C TYR A 100 -0.21 -12.69 -2.33
N TYR A 101 -0.40 -11.62 -3.08
CA TYR A 101 -1.51 -10.68 -2.96
C TYR A 101 -2.41 -10.77 -4.19
N PRO A 102 -3.51 -11.53 -4.16
CA PRO A 102 -4.47 -11.54 -5.25
C PRO A 102 -5.07 -10.13 -5.44
N PHE A 103 -5.29 -9.77 -6.70
CA PHE A 103 -6.04 -8.58 -7.06
C PHE A 103 -7.45 -8.69 -6.51
N HIS A 104 -7.90 -7.59 -5.92
CA HIS A 104 -9.18 -7.50 -5.25
C HIS A 104 -9.97 -6.26 -5.68
N GLY A 105 -11.29 -6.37 -5.59
CA GLY A 105 -12.19 -5.21 -5.62
C GLY A 105 -12.24 -4.51 -4.27
N TRP A 106 -12.98 -3.42 -4.20
CA TRP A 106 -13.31 -2.72 -2.96
C TRP A 106 -14.83 -2.70 -2.77
N GLU A 107 -15.34 -2.04 -1.72
CA GLU A 107 -16.73 -2.17 -1.24
C GLU A 107 -17.81 -1.90 -2.31
N GLY A 108 -17.48 -1.24 -3.42
CA GLY A 108 -18.39 -0.97 -4.54
C GLY A 108 -18.16 -1.78 -5.83
N GLN A 109 -17.19 -2.71 -5.89
CA GLN A 109 -16.83 -3.40 -7.14
C GLN A 109 -16.71 -4.92 -6.97
N ARG A 110 -17.28 -5.67 -7.93
CA ARG A 110 -17.16 -7.13 -8.00
C ARG A 110 -16.02 -7.52 -8.93
N ILE A 111 -15.22 -8.50 -8.51
CA ILE A 111 -14.19 -9.11 -9.35
C ILE A 111 -14.85 -10.17 -10.24
N VAL A 112 -14.48 -10.13 -11.51
CA VAL A 112 -14.69 -11.21 -12.48
C VAL A 112 -13.30 -11.80 -12.75
N GLY A 113 -13.06 -13.00 -12.23
CA GLY A 113 -11.78 -13.67 -12.34
C GLY A 113 -11.86 -15.13 -11.88
N ASP A 114 -10.95 -15.95 -12.38
CA ASP A 114 -10.88 -17.37 -12.03
C ASP A 114 -9.84 -17.61 -10.92
N HIS A 115 -10.30 -17.63 -9.67
CA HIS A 115 -9.44 -17.95 -8.53
C HIS A 115 -8.84 -19.37 -8.61
N GLY A 116 -9.51 -20.31 -9.27
CA GLY A 116 -9.00 -21.67 -9.46
C GLY A 116 -7.77 -21.67 -10.38
N ARG A 117 -7.89 -21.01 -11.53
CA ARG A 117 -6.76 -20.82 -12.45
C ARG A 117 -5.60 -20.09 -11.79
N LEU A 118 -5.87 -19.03 -11.02
CA LEU A 118 -4.83 -18.31 -10.28
C LEU A 118 -4.12 -19.23 -9.27
N ILE A 119 -4.86 -20.08 -8.55
CA ILE A 119 -4.28 -21.07 -7.63
C ILE A 119 -3.34 -22.04 -8.38
N ASP A 120 -3.76 -22.53 -9.54
CA ASP A 120 -2.95 -23.47 -10.34
C ASP A 120 -1.67 -22.81 -10.85
N GLU A 121 -1.75 -21.56 -11.31
CA GLU A 121 -0.59 -20.78 -11.75
C GLU A 121 0.39 -20.48 -10.60
N ILE A 122 -0.11 -20.18 -9.39
CA ILE A 122 0.72 -20.01 -8.19
C ILE A 122 1.46 -21.32 -7.89
N ARG A 123 0.77 -22.46 -7.88
CA ARG A 123 1.37 -23.79 -7.62
C ARG A 123 2.41 -24.20 -8.65
N ALA A 124 2.18 -23.83 -9.91
CA ALA A 124 3.13 -24.12 -10.99
C ALA A 124 4.40 -23.25 -10.90
N THR A 125 4.29 -22.05 -10.32
CA THR A 125 5.37 -21.06 -10.28
C THR A 125 6.20 -21.14 -9.00
N GLU A 126 5.55 -21.29 -7.86
CA GLU A 126 6.19 -21.20 -6.54
C GLU A 126 6.56 -22.59 -6.02
N THR A 127 7.83 -22.78 -5.67
CA THR A 127 8.37 -24.07 -5.22
C THR A 127 8.39 -24.24 -3.70
N GLY A 128 8.21 -23.15 -2.96
CA GLY A 128 8.20 -23.11 -1.49
C GLY A 128 6.80 -22.90 -0.90
N PRO A 129 6.68 -22.74 0.43
CA PRO A 129 5.39 -22.43 1.04
C PRO A 129 4.87 -21.08 0.54
N VAL A 130 3.56 -21.02 0.31
CA VAL A 130 2.88 -19.81 -0.14
C VAL A 130 1.89 -19.34 0.92
N THR A 131 1.99 -18.06 1.26
CA THR A 131 0.99 -17.32 2.03
C THR A 131 0.17 -16.45 1.10
N VAL A 132 -1.13 -16.65 1.05
CA VAL A 132 -2.06 -15.79 0.31
C VAL A 132 -2.65 -14.76 1.26
N CYS A 133 -2.42 -13.47 1.00
CA CYS A 133 -3.04 -12.38 1.74
C CYS A 133 -4.27 -11.87 0.98
N LEU A 134 -5.45 -12.20 1.49
CA LEU A 134 -6.72 -11.74 0.93
C LEU A 134 -7.11 -10.36 1.49
N TYR A 135 -7.83 -9.58 0.69
CA TYR A 135 -8.46 -8.37 1.19
C TYR A 135 -9.54 -8.71 2.22
N TRP A 136 -9.85 -7.80 3.14
CA TRP A 136 -10.70 -8.11 4.30
C TRP A 136 -12.08 -8.66 3.92
N GLN A 137 -12.67 -8.19 2.82
CA GLN A 137 -13.97 -8.68 2.33
C GLN A 137 -13.87 -10.12 1.83
N GLU A 138 -12.83 -10.42 1.06
CA GLU A 138 -12.56 -11.75 0.52
C GLU A 138 -12.18 -12.72 1.63
N TYR A 139 -11.37 -12.27 2.59
CA TYR A 139 -11.00 -13.04 3.77
C TYR A 139 -12.21 -13.40 4.64
N ARG A 140 -13.21 -12.52 4.70
CA ARG A 140 -14.49 -12.78 5.37
C ARG A 140 -15.39 -13.74 4.60
N SER A 141 -15.15 -14.00 3.31
CA SER A 141 -15.86 -15.02 2.53
C SER A 141 -15.31 -16.41 2.85
N PRO A 142 -16.02 -17.25 3.64
CA PRO A 142 -15.48 -18.56 4.04
C PRO A 142 -15.33 -19.49 2.83
N ARG A 143 -16.14 -19.29 1.78
CA ARG A 143 -16.03 -20.05 0.53
C ARG A 143 -14.71 -19.76 -0.17
N LEU A 144 -14.38 -18.48 -0.37
CA LEU A 144 -13.16 -18.08 -1.07
C LEU A 144 -11.92 -18.42 -0.24
N ARG A 145 -11.94 -18.11 1.06
CA ARG A 145 -10.84 -18.44 1.97
C ARG A 145 -10.52 -19.95 1.95
N ARG A 146 -11.54 -20.80 2.08
CA ARG A 146 -11.37 -22.27 2.02
C ARG A 146 -10.85 -22.78 0.68
N GLN A 147 -11.08 -22.06 -0.41
CA GLN A 147 -10.56 -22.45 -1.72
C GLN A 147 -9.02 -22.39 -1.72
N TYR A 148 -8.44 -21.31 -1.20
CA TYR A 148 -6.98 -21.18 -1.07
C TYR A 148 -6.40 -22.09 0.03
N GLU A 149 -7.10 -22.24 1.17
CA GLU A 149 -6.66 -23.15 2.25
C GLU A 149 -6.59 -24.61 1.76
N ARG A 150 -7.61 -25.09 1.03
CA ARG A 150 -7.61 -26.43 0.42
C ARG A 150 -6.53 -26.59 -0.66
N ALA A 151 -6.05 -25.49 -1.22
CA ALA A 151 -4.92 -25.51 -2.12
C ALA A 151 -3.57 -25.69 -1.41
N GLY A 152 -3.55 -25.76 -0.07
CA GLY A 152 -2.34 -25.94 0.74
C GLY A 152 -1.65 -24.62 1.10
N PHE A 153 -2.27 -23.48 0.78
CA PHE A 153 -1.72 -22.17 1.12
C PHE A 153 -2.11 -21.74 2.53
N ARG A 154 -1.22 -21.03 3.22
CA ARG A 154 -1.60 -20.27 4.41
C ARG A 154 -2.38 -19.04 3.96
N VAL A 155 -3.55 -18.79 4.55
CA VAL A 155 -4.37 -17.62 4.18
C VAL A 155 -4.41 -16.60 5.32
N VAL A 156 -4.09 -15.34 5.02
CA VAL A 156 -4.05 -14.24 5.98
C VAL A 156 -4.80 -13.01 5.48
N CYS A 157 -4.95 -12.02 6.37
CA CYS A 157 -5.44 -10.69 6.07
C CYS A 157 -4.73 -9.70 7.00
N HIS A 158 -4.29 -8.55 6.45
CA HIS A 158 -3.65 -7.50 7.25
C HIS A 158 -4.62 -6.69 8.08
N GLY A 159 -5.93 -6.95 7.98
CA GLY A 159 -6.99 -6.32 8.75
C GLY A 159 -7.95 -5.53 7.88
N TYR A 160 -8.90 -4.86 8.53
CA TYR A 160 -9.81 -3.95 7.86
C TYR A 160 -9.06 -2.71 7.36
N ARG A 161 -9.46 -2.15 6.22
CA ARG A 161 -8.80 -0.96 5.66
C ARG A 161 -9.03 0.31 6.48
N GLY A 162 -10.03 0.33 7.36
CA GLY A 162 -10.48 1.52 8.05
C GLY A 162 -11.52 2.32 7.25
N GLY A 163 -12.50 2.89 7.96
CA GLY A 163 -13.54 3.73 7.36
C GLY A 163 -14.27 4.58 8.40
N TRP A 164 -14.68 5.78 7.99
CA TRP A 164 -15.55 6.69 8.77
C TRP A 164 -15.16 6.91 10.24
N TYR A 165 -13.86 6.92 10.56
CA TYR A 165 -13.28 7.22 11.89
C TYR A 165 -13.68 6.30 13.06
N LYS A 166 -14.53 5.30 12.85
CA LYS A 166 -15.06 4.43 13.93
C LYS A 166 -14.35 3.09 14.05
N ASP A 167 -13.89 2.56 12.92
CA ASP A 167 -13.27 1.24 12.83
C ASP A 167 -11.88 1.36 12.19
N LEU A 168 -11.01 2.20 12.77
CA LEU A 168 -9.64 2.35 12.28
C LEU A 168 -8.79 1.14 12.66
N GLU A 169 -7.81 0.83 11.80
CA GLU A 169 -6.84 -0.25 12.03
C GLU A 169 -5.42 0.34 11.97
N PRO A 170 -4.95 0.99 13.06
CA PRO A 170 -3.66 1.68 13.07
C PRO A 170 -2.48 0.77 12.71
N GLY A 171 -2.55 -0.50 13.11
CA GLY A 171 -1.49 -1.49 12.89
C GLY A 171 -1.55 -2.25 11.57
N PHE A 172 -2.37 -1.82 10.59
CA PHE A 172 -2.48 -2.53 9.30
C PHE A 172 -1.12 -2.62 8.59
N LEU A 173 -0.40 -1.50 8.43
CA LEU A 173 0.91 -1.52 7.77
C LEU A 173 1.97 -2.25 8.60
N ASP A 174 1.93 -2.18 9.94
CA ASP A 174 2.85 -2.93 10.79
C ASP A 174 2.70 -4.45 10.59
N ARG A 175 1.45 -4.95 10.53
CA ARG A 175 1.17 -6.36 10.23
C ARG A 175 1.63 -6.74 8.83
N GLN A 176 1.42 -5.87 7.85
CA GLN A 176 1.91 -6.09 6.50
C GLN A 176 3.43 -6.16 6.45
N LEU A 177 4.15 -5.27 7.14
CA LEU A 177 5.60 -5.28 7.22
C LEU A 177 6.13 -6.54 7.90
N ALA A 178 5.54 -6.89 9.05
CA ALA A 178 5.89 -8.10 9.77
C ALA A 178 5.73 -9.35 8.89
N GLU A 179 4.64 -9.44 8.13
CA GLU A 179 4.42 -10.58 7.25
C GLU A 179 5.38 -10.58 6.05
N GLN A 180 5.59 -9.45 5.38
CA GLN A 180 6.50 -9.37 4.24
C GLN A 180 7.94 -9.72 4.62
N ARG A 181 8.40 -9.30 5.82
CA ARG A 181 9.74 -9.63 6.34
C ARG A 181 9.97 -11.12 6.59
N ARG A 182 8.92 -11.94 6.67
CA ARG A 182 9.04 -13.39 6.82
C ARG A 182 9.22 -14.14 5.50
N HIS A 183 8.99 -13.47 4.36
CA HIS A 183 9.00 -14.10 3.05
C HIS A 183 10.18 -13.67 2.21
N VAL A 184 10.72 -14.59 1.42
CA VAL A 184 11.77 -14.29 0.42
C VAL A 184 11.16 -13.50 -0.73
N ARG A 185 9.96 -13.90 -1.18
CA ARG A 185 9.31 -13.34 -2.36
C ARG A 185 8.01 -12.63 -2.02
N VAL A 186 7.71 -11.59 -2.80
CA VAL A 186 6.41 -10.90 -2.84
C VAL A 186 5.84 -11.02 -4.25
N ALA A 187 4.60 -11.48 -4.36
CA ALA A 187 3.95 -11.71 -5.65
C ALA A 187 2.52 -11.17 -5.70
N SER A 188 2.04 -10.86 -6.89
CA SER A 188 0.66 -10.51 -7.17
C SER A 188 0.33 -10.77 -8.64
N ASN A 189 -0.95 -10.89 -8.98
CA ASN A 189 -1.42 -10.91 -10.37
C ASN A 189 -1.60 -9.52 -10.97
N ARG A 190 -1.41 -8.45 -10.20
CA ARG A 190 -1.28 -7.08 -10.73
C ARG A 190 -0.19 -6.32 -9.98
N LEU A 191 0.49 -5.42 -10.68
CA LEU A 191 1.38 -4.46 -10.01
C LEU A 191 0.55 -3.55 -9.08
N CYS A 192 0.89 -3.54 -7.79
CA CYS A 192 0.12 -2.85 -6.76
C CYS A 192 1.01 -2.39 -5.61
N SER A 193 0.47 -1.60 -4.68
CA SER A 193 1.20 -1.09 -3.50
C SER A 193 1.90 -2.21 -2.73
N ALA A 194 1.25 -3.37 -2.55
CA ALA A 194 1.80 -4.46 -1.75
C ALA A 194 3.09 -5.04 -2.34
N VAL A 195 3.22 -5.07 -3.67
CA VAL A 195 4.45 -5.49 -4.37
C VAL A 195 5.56 -4.47 -4.11
N PHE A 196 5.30 -3.18 -4.32
CA PHE A 196 6.27 -2.13 -4.04
C PHE A 196 6.70 -2.08 -2.57
N TYR A 197 5.76 -2.30 -1.65
CA TYR A 197 6.03 -2.39 -0.22
C TYR A 197 6.96 -3.56 0.10
N GLY A 198 6.70 -4.73 -0.49
CA GLY A 198 7.54 -5.91 -0.31
C GLY A 198 8.94 -5.73 -0.88
N ILE A 199 9.07 -5.07 -2.04
CA ILE A 199 10.37 -4.72 -2.62
C ILE A 199 11.19 -3.88 -1.64
N LEU A 200 10.61 -2.80 -1.06
CA LEU A 200 11.32 -1.98 -0.08
C LEU A 200 11.59 -2.72 1.25
N ALA A 201 10.79 -3.73 1.58
CA ALA A 201 11.05 -4.64 2.70
C ALA A 201 12.09 -5.73 2.37
N GLY A 202 12.68 -5.71 1.18
CA GLY A 202 13.73 -6.63 0.75
C GLY A 202 13.23 -7.97 0.21
N CYS A 203 11.96 -8.07 -0.21
CA CYS A 203 11.46 -9.24 -0.93
C CYS A 203 11.88 -9.21 -2.41
N GLU A 204 12.12 -10.38 -2.98
CA GLU A 204 12.19 -10.58 -4.42
C GLU A 204 10.79 -10.45 -5.05
N PRO A 205 10.58 -9.55 -6.03
CA PRO A 205 9.26 -9.33 -6.62
C PRO A 205 8.92 -10.30 -7.74
N ALA A 206 7.61 -10.53 -7.90
CA ALA A 206 7.02 -11.16 -9.08
C ALA A 206 5.63 -10.56 -9.36
N VAL A 207 5.27 -10.40 -10.64
CA VAL A 207 3.91 -10.00 -11.04
C VAL A 207 3.45 -10.91 -12.18
N TYR A 208 2.62 -11.90 -11.86
CA TYR A 208 2.24 -12.92 -12.82
C TYR A 208 0.84 -13.48 -12.57
N GLY A 209 0.32 -14.14 -13.60
CA GLY A 209 -0.96 -14.81 -13.59
C GLY A 209 -2.12 -13.94 -14.08
N ASP A 210 -3.32 -14.51 -14.12
CA ASP A 210 -4.51 -13.80 -14.60
C ASP A 210 -4.73 -12.51 -13.78
N PRO A 211 -4.62 -11.31 -14.39
CA PRO A 211 -4.80 -10.06 -13.67
C PRO A 211 -6.22 -9.90 -13.12
N MET A 212 -7.16 -10.77 -13.53
CA MET A 212 -8.59 -10.67 -13.27
C MET A 212 -9.13 -9.31 -13.76
N ARG A 213 -10.44 -9.06 -13.65
CA ARG A 213 -11.04 -7.77 -14.05
C ARG A 213 -12.10 -7.35 -13.06
N LEU A 214 -12.32 -6.04 -12.96
CA LEU A 214 -13.50 -5.52 -12.26
C LEU A 214 -14.67 -5.49 -13.23
N ASP A 215 -15.86 -5.83 -12.74
CA ASP A 215 -17.07 -5.68 -13.54
C ASP A 215 -17.27 -4.20 -13.90
N GLY A 216 -17.40 -3.90 -15.20
CA GLY A 216 -17.48 -2.53 -15.70
C GLY A 216 -16.18 -1.69 -15.59
N GLU A 217 -15.00 -2.31 -15.48
CA GLU A 217 -13.71 -1.61 -15.37
C GLU A 217 -13.52 -0.57 -16.48
N ARG A 218 -13.64 0.72 -16.15
CA ARG A 218 -13.19 1.81 -17.02
C ARG A 218 -11.67 1.92 -16.87
N SER A 219 -10.96 1.88 -18.00
CA SER A 219 -9.49 2.01 -18.04
C SER A 219 -9.04 3.45 -17.73
N ALA A 220 -9.34 3.94 -16.52
CA ALA A 220 -8.85 5.21 -16.04
C ALA A 220 -7.33 5.26 -16.22
N PHE A 221 -6.82 6.38 -16.73
CA PHE A 221 -5.40 6.62 -16.95
C PHE A 221 -4.69 5.61 -17.90
N GLY A 222 -5.44 4.83 -18.69
CA GLY A 222 -4.91 3.81 -19.61
C GLY A 222 -4.95 2.37 -19.09
N GLY A 223 -5.40 2.16 -17.83
CA GLY A 223 -5.65 0.85 -17.24
C GLY A 223 -4.44 -0.09 -17.22
N GLN A 224 -4.72 -1.40 -17.13
CA GLN A 224 -3.69 -2.45 -17.08
C GLN A 224 -2.76 -2.43 -18.28
N SER A 225 -3.28 -2.17 -19.49
CA SER A 225 -2.44 -2.15 -20.70
C SER A 225 -1.31 -1.12 -20.64
N ARG A 226 -1.55 0.03 -19.97
CA ARG A 226 -0.50 1.03 -19.77
C ARG A 226 0.49 0.58 -18.71
N ILE A 227 0.02 -0.07 -17.64
CA ILE A 227 0.87 -0.63 -16.58
C ILE A 227 1.86 -1.63 -17.19
N GLU A 228 1.35 -2.59 -17.96
CA GLU A 228 2.14 -3.63 -18.60
C GLU A 228 3.18 -3.06 -19.58
N ARG A 229 2.87 -1.97 -20.29
CA ARG A 229 3.83 -1.32 -21.19
C ARG A 229 4.86 -0.47 -20.47
N GLN A 230 4.44 0.31 -19.48
CA GLN A 230 5.30 1.31 -18.83
C GLN A 230 6.16 0.70 -17.70
N TRP A 231 5.74 -0.43 -17.14
CA TRP A 231 6.48 -1.19 -16.14
C TRP A 231 6.65 -2.65 -16.60
N ALA A 232 6.94 -2.85 -17.88
CA ALA A 232 7.07 -4.19 -18.47
C ALA A 232 8.09 -5.05 -17.72
N GLU A 233 9.18 -4.44 -17.28
CA GLU A 233 10.27 -5.07 -16.57
C GLU A 233 9.91 -5.51 -15.14
N LEU A 234 8.77 -5.05 -14.61
CA LEU A 234 8.22 -5.51 -13.32
C LEU A 234 7.22 -6.66 -13.46
N HIS A 235 6.97 -7.14 -14.68
CA HIS A 235 6.04 -8.26 -14.93
C HIS A 235 6.80 -9.56 -15.23
N GLY A 236 6.20 -10.66 -14.79
CA GLY A 236 6.72 -12.00 -14.93
C GLY A 236 6.94 -12.70 -13.57
N PRO A 237 7.19 -14.03 -13.61
CA PRO A 237 7.45 -14.83 -12.41
C PRO A 237 8.81 -14.55 -11.76
N ARG A 238 9.70 -13.85 -12.48
CA ARG A 238 11.00 -13.38 -11.99
C ARG A 238 11.22 -11.97 -12.49
N VAL A 239 11.55 -11.08 -11.58
CA VAL A 239 11.86 -9.67 -11.84
C VAL A 239 13.22 -9.38 -11.25
N ASP A 240 14.02 -8.55 -11.91
CA ASP A 240 15.33 -8.11 -11.38
C ASP A 240 15.13 -7.32 -10.07
N PRO A 241 15.62 -7.82 -8.92
CA PRO A 241 15.45 -7.14 -7.64
C PRO A 241 16.11 -5.75 -7.57
N VAL A 242 17.21 -5.53 -8.30
CA VAL A 242 17.94 -4.24 -8.28
C VAL A 242 17.15 -3.17 -9.03
N LEU A 243 16.68 -3.52 -10.24
CA LEU A 243 15.80 -2.66 -11.01
C LEU A 243 14.52 -2.36 -10.22
N ALA A 244 13.88 -3.39 -9.67
CA ALA A 244 12.66 -3.25 -8.90
C ALA A 244 12.86 -2.36 -7.67
N GLY A 245 13.98 -2.49 -6.96
CA GLY A 245 14.33 -1.62 -5.84
C GLY A 245 14.45 -0.15 -6.23
N THR A 246 15.04 0.14 -7.39
CA THR A 246 15.15 1.49 -7.93
C THR A 246 13.77 2.07 -8.25
N VAL A 247 12.91 1.28 -8.92
CA VAL A 247 11.55 1.73 -9.27
C VAL A 247 10.67 1.89 -8.03
N ALA A 248 10.74 0.96 -7.07
CA ALA A 248 9.98 1.04 -5.82
C ALA A 248 10.36 2.27 -5.00
N THR A 249 11.66 2.57 -4.89
CA THR A 249 12.15 3.78 -4.23
C THR A 249 11.56 5.03 -4.88
N ALA A 250 11.59 5.11 -6.21
CA ALA A 250 11.10 6.27 -6.96
C ALA A 250 9.57 6.42 -6.90
N GLU A 251 8.79 5.33 -7.04
CA GLU A 251 7.33 5.39 -7.03
C GLU A 251 6.76 5.63 -5.62
N LEU A 252 7.44 5.14 -4.57
CA LEU A 252 7.05 5.36 -3.17
C LEU A 252 7.70 6.60 -2.53
N GLY A 253 8.63 7.28 -3.21
CA GLY A 253 9.33 8.44 -2.68
C GLY A 253 10.17 8.14 -1.44
N ALA A 254 10.72 6.92 -1.34
CA ALA A 254 11.52 6.49 -0.19
C ALA A 254 12.88 7.21 -0.11
N ASP A 255 13.30 7.88 -1.17
CA ASP A 255 14.50 8.72 -1.24
C ASP A 255 14.29 10.14 -0.71
N ARG A 256 13.04 10.53 -0.37
CA ARG A 256 12.65 11.92 -0.09
C ARG A 256 11.63 12.02 1.04
N LEU A 257 11.94 11.40 2.17
CA LEU A 257 11.13 11.55 3.36
C LEU A 257 11.31 12.96 3.95
N LEU A 258 10.19 13.59 4.29
CA LEU A 258 10.18 14.84 5.03
C LEU A 258 10.52 14.57 6.50
N SER A 259 11.19 15.52 7.14
CA SER A 259 11.45 15.46 8.57
C SER A 259 10.15 15.54 9.40
N PRO A 260 10.17 15.13 10.67
CA PRO A 260 9.04 15.31 11.58
C PRO A 260 8.55 16.75 11.66
N ALA A 261 9.46 17.74 11.62
CA ALA A 261 9.10 19.16 11.67
C ALA A 261 8.36 19.61 10.42
N GLU A 262 8.82 19.19 9.23
CA GLU A 262 8.19 19.51 7.95
C GLU A 262 6.79 18.88 7.84
N LEU A 263 6.62 17.61 8.23
CA LEU A 263 5.31 16.96 8.23
C LEU A 263 4.34 17.63 9.20
N ARG A 264 4.77 17.94 10.43
CA ARG A 264 3.93 18.65 11.39
C ARG A 264 3.50 20.01 10.88
N HIS A 265 4.43 20.77 10.28
CA HIS A 265 4.10 22.05 9.66
C HIS A 265 3.07 21.88 8.53
N LEU A 266 3.32 20.92 7.63
CA LEU A 266 2.50 20.68 6.44
C LEU A 266 1.08 20.20 6.78
N PHE A 267 0.93 19.38 7.82
CA PHE A 267 -0.37 18.88 8.27
C PHE A 267 -1.05 19.77 9.32
N HIS A 268 -0.40 20.84 9.76
CA HIS A 268 -0.84 21.69 10.86
C HIS A 268 -1.00 20.93 12.19
N TRP A 269 -0.10 19.99 12.46
CA TRP A 269 -0.04 19.29 13.74
C TRP A 269 0.77 20.11 14.74
N SER A 270 0.15 20.43 15.87
CA SER A 270 0.85 21.08 16.99
C SER A 270 1.80 20.09 17.66
N PRO A 271 2.98 20.51 18.13
CA PRO A 271 3.77 19.69 19.04
C PRO A 271 2.93 19.36 20.27
N ALA A 272 3.05 18.14 20.80
CA ALA A 272 2.48 17.80 22.10
C ALA A 272 2.91 18.86 23.11
N ARG A 273 1.95 19.44 23.85
CA ARG A 273 2.28 20.30 24.99
C ARG A 273 3.08 19.45 25.96
N THR A 274 4.37 19.68 26.07
CA THR A 274 5.16 19.15 27.18
C THR A 274 4.48 19.64 28.45
N SER A 275 4.01 18.71 29.27
CA SER A 275 3.47 18.94 30.60
C SER A 275 4.62 19.33 31.56
N GLU A 276 5.28 20.44 31.27
CA GLU A 276 6.10 21.16 32.23
C GLU A 276 5.23 22.27 32.83
N GLY A 277 4.88 22.12 34.10
CA GLY A 277 4.26 23.19 34.88
C GLY A 277 2.90 22.88 35.48
N MET A 278 2.77 21.77 36.22
CA MET A 278 1.79 21.69 37.31
C MET A 278 2.51 21.27 38.59
N ASN A 279 3.41 22.15 39.04
CA ASN A 279 3.84 22.25 40.43
C ASN A 279 4.22 23.72 40.67
N ARG A 280 3.21 24.51 41.03
CA ARG A 280 3.33 25.72 41.83
C ARG A 280 2.16 25.76 42.80
#